data_AF-A0A8X8YIL5-F1
#
_entry.id   AF-A0A8X8YIL5-F1
#
_cell.length_a   1.000
_cell.length_b   1.000
_cell.length_c   1.000
_cell.angle_alpha   90.00
_cell.angle_beta   90.00
_cell.angle_gamma   90.00
#
_symmetry.space_group_name_H-M   'P 1'
#
loop_
_entity.id
_entity.type
_entity.pdbx_description
1 polymer ?
#
loop_
_entity_poly.entity_id
_entity_poly.type
_entity_poly.pdbx_seq_one_letter_code
_entity_poly.pdbx_strand_id
1 'polypeptide(L)'
;MGFEKLLVLTFLVAAAHASADSMQIQPVMASSSDDKVNLSVYYESLCPYCANFMHGVDECRLDVIEACAINSWPKVEKHFKFIYCVERLHLMDKHTQWQSCYGANNLDQTPVNNCYNNGLGFQLEMAYADETTKLNPRHRFVPWVVVNNIPLQEDFENFIGYVCRAYRGNKVPKACAR
;
A
#
# COMPACT_ATOMS: atom_id res chain seq x y z
N MET A 1 8.25 7.86 24.45
CA MET A 1 9.62 8.30 24.06
C MET A 1 9.89 7.73 22.66
N GLY A 2 10.11 8.61 21.67
CA GLY A 2 10.49 8.35 20.25
C GLY A 2 9.34 7.84 19.35
N PHE A 3 8.67 8.65 18.51
CA PHE A 3 9.01 9.08 17.12
C PHE A 3 9.39 7.86 16.23
N GLU A 4 8.84 7.57 15.03
CA GLU A 4 8.03 8.29 14.04
C GLU A 4 7.51 7.30 12.95
N LYS A 5 6.26 7.48 12.51
CA LYS A 5 5.63 7.21 11.19
C LYS A 5 6.10 6.03 10.30
N LEU A 6 5.20 5.10 9.93
CA LEU A 6 4.83 4.79 8.52
C LEU A 6 3.70 3.73 8.38
N LEU A 7 2.47 4.19 8.09
CA LEU A 7 1.61 3.58 7.06
C LEU A 7 0.83 4.73 6.41
N VAL A 8 1.57 5.50 5.62
CA VAL A 8 1.03 6.56 4.77
C VAL A 8 1.61 6.27 3.41
N LEU A 9 0.75 6.06 2.41
CA LEU A 9 1.13 5.99 1.00
C LEU A 9 1.64 7.37 0.57
N THR A 10 2.85 7.75 1.00
CA THR A 10 3.53 8.94 0.50
C THR A 10 4.31 8.59 -0.77
N PHE A 11 3.77 8.96 -1.92
CA PHE A 11 4.46 8.95 -3.21
C PHE A 11 5.83 9.64 -3.12
N LEU A 12 6.91 8.93 -3.43
CA LEU A 12 8.21 9.51 -3.74
C LEU A 12 8.62 9.04 -5.14
N VAL A 13 8.33 9.87 -6.14
CA VAL A 13 8.97 9.76 -7.47
C VAL A 13 10.05 10.83 -7.53
N ALA A 14 11.31 10.42 -7.33
CA ALA A 14 12.47 11.22 -7.70
C ALA A 14 13.02 10.68 -9.01
N ALA A 15 12.97 11.50 -10.06
CA ALA A 15 13.66 11.24 -11.32
C ALA A 15 15.16 11.50 -11.11
N ALA A 16 15.98 10.46 -11.26
CA ALA A 16 17.42 10.60 -11.37
C ALA A 16 17.79 10.84 -12.83
N HIS A 17 18.41 11.98 -13.14
CA HIS A 17 19.32 12.12 -14.27
C HIS A 17 20.57 12.83 -13.75
N ALA A 18 21.70 12.12 -13.80
CA ALA A 18 23.01 12.66 -13.53
C ALA A 18 23.51 13.38 -14.79
N SER A 19 24.04 14.59 -14.65
CA SER A 19 25.02 15.20 -15.56
C SER A 19 25.76 16.29 -14.80
N ALA A 20 27.08 16.28 -14.88
CA ALA A 20 27.97 17.27 -14.29
C ALA A 20 28.08 18.49 -15.21
N ASP A 21 27.74 19.70 -14.71
CA ASP A 21 28.56 20.90 -14.89
C ASP A 21 28.07 22.09 -14.03
N SER A 22 28.96 23.07 -13.89
CA SER A 22 29.06 24.18 -12.92
C SER A 22 27.89 25.18 -12.75
N MET A 23 27.74 25.67 -11.50
CA MET A 23 27.33 27.01 -11.03
C MET A 23 26.08 27.70 -11.63
N GLN A 24 25.06 27.96 -10.80
CA GLN A 24 24.32 29.23 -10.56
C GLN A 24 23.12 28.97 -9.61
N ILE A 25 23.08 29.67 -8.47
CA ILE A 25 22.00 29.58 -7.48
C ILE A 25 20.78 30.34 -8.02
N GLN A 26 19.72 29.63 -8.42
CA GLN A 26 18.38 30.19 -8.55
C GLN A 26 17.51 29.74 -7.36
N PRO A 27 16.57 30.59 -6.88
CA PRO A 27 15.73 30.23 -5.76
C PRO A 27 14.81 29.09 -6.20
N VAL A 28 15.11 27.87 -5.75
CA VAL A 28 14.17 26.76 -5.86
C VAL A 28 12.98 27.16 -5.02
N MET A 29 11.89 27.56 -5.70
CA MET A 29 10.60 27.73 -5.07
C MET A 29 10.32 26.45 -4.29
N ALA A 30 10.22 26.61 -2.98
CA ALA A 30 9.91 25.54 -2.06
C ALA A 30 8.66 24.83 -2.57
N SER A 31 8.84 23.60 -3.06
CA SER A 31 7.74 22.68 -3.29
C SER A 31 7.15 22.41 -1.92
N SER A 32 6.07 23.12 -1.60
CA SER A 32 5.19 22.84 -0.48
C SER A 32 4.95 21.34 -0.40
N SER A 33 5.17 20.75 0.77
CA SER A 33 4.90 19.33 1.03
C SER A 33 3.40 19.00 1.12
N ASP A 34 2.53 19.86 0.58
CA ASP A 34 1.08 19.87 0.81
C ASP A 34 0.25 19.48 -0.43
N ASP A 35 0.90 19.05 -1.52
CA ASP A 35 0.23 18.67 -2.78
C ASP A 35 -0.19 17.20 -2.86
N LYS A 36 0.14 16.37 -1.86
CA LYS A 36 -0.09 14.92 -1.88
C LYS A 36 -1.33 14.56 -1.09
N VAL A 37 -2.20 13.74 -1.70
CA VAL A 37 -3.35 13.15 -1.04
C VAL A 37 -2.95 11.80 -0.46
N ASN A 38 -3.24 11.57 0.82
CA ASN A 38 -3.10 10.26 1.45
C ASN A 38 -4.37 9.43 1.16
N LEU A 39 -4.19 8.30 0.48
CA LEU A 39 -5.22 7.30 0.26
C LEU A 39 -4.79 6.04 1.01
N SER A 40 -5.51 5.69 2.07
CA SER A 40 -5.33 4.44 2.79
C SER A 40 -6.47 3.49 2.46
N VAL A 41 -6.15 2.23 2.21
CA VAL A 41 -7.11 1.15 1.98
C VAL A 41 -6.79 0.05 2.99
N TYR A 42 -7.76 -0.25 3.84
CA TYR A 42 -7.65 -1.30 4.85
C TYR A 42 -8.47 -2.50 4.38
N TYR A 43 -7.79 -3.64 4.23
CA TYR A 43 -8.39 -4.95 4.00
C TYR A 43 -8.40 -5.77 5.31
N GLU A 44 -8.88 -7.00 5.25
CA GLU A 44 -8.86 -7.91 6.40
C GLU A 44 -7.42 -8.36 6.67
N SER A 45 -6.71 -7.68 7.56
CA SER A 45 -5.41 -8.14 8.06
C SER A 45 -5.66 -9.10 9.21
N LEU A 46 -5.46 -10.40 8.97
CA LEU A 46 -5.24 -11.43 9.98
C LEU A 46 -5.78 -11.10 11.39
N CYS A 47 -7.10 -11.09 11.56
CA CYS A 47 -7.62 -11.20 12.91
C CYS A 47 -7.13 -12.56 13.48
N PRO A 48 -6.74 -12.66 14.76
CA PRO A 48 -6.40 -13.94 15.39
C PRO A 48 -7.54 -14.99 15.34
N TYR A 49 -8.72 -14.61 14.84
CA TYR A 49 -9.87 -15.47 14.56
C TYR A 49 -9.98 -15.94 13.08
N CYS A 50 -9.39 -15.24 12.10
CA CYS A 50 -9.57 -15.51 10.66
C CYS A 50 -8.95 -16.83 10.21
N ALA A 51 -7.82 -17.24 10.80
CA ALA A 51 -7.16 -18.52 10.50
C ALA A 51 -8.05 -19.76 10.76
N ASN A 52 -9.06 -19.64 11.64
CA ASN A 52 -9.86 -20.76 12.10
C ASN A 52 -11.31 -20.79 11.57
N PHE A 53 -11.77 -19.78 10.81
CA PHE A 53 -13.22 -19.63 10.61
C PHE A 53 -13.70 -19.33 9.19
N MET A 54 -13.07 -18.45 8.40
CA MET A 54 -13.72 -17.93 7.17
C MET A 54 -12.95 -18.12 5.86
N HIS A 55 -11.61 -18.14 5.90
CA HIS A 55 -10.79 -17.87 4.72
C HIS A 55 -9.65 -18.89 4.46
N GLY A 56 -9.48 -19.85 5.37
CA GLY A 56 -8.48 -20.92 5.25
C GLY A 56 -7.04 -20.45 5.50
N VAL A 57 -6.12 -21.41 5.65
CA VAL A 57 -4.71 -21.14 5.95
C VAL A 57 -3.97 -20.46 4.80
N ASP A 58 -4.45 -20.65 3.57
CA ASP A 58 -3.81 -20.10 2.39
C ASP A 58 -4.01 -18.59 2.28
N GLU A 59 -5.21 -18.04 2.56
CA GLU A 59 -5.44 -16.59 2.55
C GLU A 59 -4.59 -15.88 3.60
N CYS A 60 -4.60 -16.38 4.84
CA CYS A 60 -3.73 -15.91 5.91
C CYS A 60 -2.25 -15.90 5.53
N ARG A 61 -1.80 -16.87 4.73
CA ARG A 61 -0.43 -16.93 4.24
C ARG A 61 -0.18 -15.86 3.18
N LEU A 62 -1.13 -15.62 2.29
CA LEU A 62 -1.01 -14.60 1.25
C LEU A 62 -0.95 -13.19 1.87
N ASP A 63 -1.73 -12.90 2.92
CA ASP A 63 -1.68 -11.62 3.65
C ASP A 63 -0.24 -11.33 4.14
N VAL A 64 0.40 -12.30 4.80
CA VAL A 64 1.79 -12.18 5.27
C VAL A 64 2.76 -11.93 4.10
N ILE A 65 2.54 -12.60 2.97
CA ILE A 65 3.37 -12.46 1.76
C ILE A 65 3.20 -11.06 1.15
N GLU A 66 1.98 -10.54 1.13
CA GLU A 66 1.67 -9.20 0.63
C GLU A 66 2.22 -8.10 1.55
N ALA A 67 2.10 -8.26 2.88
CA ALA A 67 2.77 -7.40 3.85
C ALA A 67 4.29 -7.38 3.63
N CYS A 68 4.88 -8.55 3.41
CA CYS A 68 6.30 -8.65 3.06
C CYS A 68 6.64 -7.97 1.74
N ALA A 69 5.77 -8.03 0.73
CA ALA A 69 5.96 -7.32 -0.54
C ALA A 69 5.94 -5.80 -0.35
N ILE A 70 4.99 -5.27 0.43
CA ILE A 70 4.89 -3.84 0.76
C ILE A 70 6.17 -3.36 1.47
N ASN A 71 6.60 -4.09 2.50
CA ASN A 71 7.80 -3.75 3.27
C ASN A 71 9.09 -3.89 2.44
N SER A 72 9.20 -4.94 1.63
CA SER A 72 10.41 -5.25 0.85
C SER A 72 10.59 -4.36 -0.37
N TRP A 73 9.50 -3.86 -0.95
CA TRP A 73 9.52 -3.06 -2.16
C TRP A 73 8.78 -1.74 -1.93
N PRO A 74 9.47 -0.69 -1.42
CA PRO A 74 8.81 0.56 -0.99
C PRO A 74 8.19 1.38 -2.13
N LYS A 75 8.49 1.04 -3.41
CA LYS A 75 7.82 1.66 -4.56
C LYS A 75 6.46 1.01 -4.79
N VAL A 76 5.40 1.82 -4.73
CA VAL A 76 4.01 1.38 -4.89
C VAL A 76 3.81 0.61 -6.18
N GLU A 77 4.33 1.10 -7.29
CA GLU A 77 4.19 0.45 -8.59
C GLU A 77 4.84 -0.94 -8.63
N LYS A 78 5.81 -1.20 -7.73
CA LYS A 78 6.51 -2.48 -7.68
C LYS A 78 5.74 -3.51 -6.84
N HIS A 79 5.38 -3.19 -5.60
CA HIS A 79 4.61 -4.14 -4.77
C HIS A 79 3.18 -4.32 -5.27
N PHE A 80 2.54 -3.27 -5.79
CA PHE A 80 1.16 -3.36 -6.26
C PHE A 80 1.02 -4.31 -7.46
N LYS A 81 2.02 -4.39 -8.35
CA LYS A 81 2.03 -5.38 -9.45
C LYS A 81 2.03 -6.82 -8.94
N PHE A 82 2.77 -7.07 -7.86
CA PHE A 82 2.82 -8.39 -7.24
C PHE A 82 1.50 -8.72 -6.54
N ILE A 83 1.02 -7.82 -5.67
CA ILE A 83 -0.25 -7.97 -4.94
C ILE A 83 -1.39 -8.20 -5.94
N TYR A 84 -1.51 -7.38 -6.98
CA TYR A 84 -2.53 -7.57 -8.02
C TYR A 84 -2.48 -8.96 -8.67
N CYS A 85 -1.28 -9.51 -8.88
CA CYS A 85 -1.13 -10.86 -9.42
C CYS A 85 -1.56 -11.93 -8.41
N VAL A 86 -1.20 -11.77 -7.13
CA VAL A 86 -1.59 -12.69 -6.04
C VAL A 86 -3.11 -12.68 -5.87
N GLU A 87 -3.72 -11.50 -5.79
CA GLU A 87 -5.18 -11.29 -5.71
C GLU A 87 -5.93 -11.92 -6.91
N ARG A 88 -5.36 -11.80 -8.12
CA ARG A 88 -5.89 -12.47 -9.30
C ARG A 88 -5.87 -13.99 -9.18
N LEU A 89 -4.84 -14.57 -8.58
CA LEU A 89 -4.77 -16.01 -8.31
C LEU A 89 -5.72 -16.40 -7.17
N HIS A 90 -5.91 -15.52 -6.18
CA HIS A 90 -6.89 -15.70 -5.11
C HIS A 90 -8.31 -15.86 -5.68
N LEU A 91 -8.74 -14.93 -6.54
CA LEU A 91 -10.02 -14.98 -7.24
C LEU A 91 -10.22 -16.22 -8.14
N MET A 92 -9.13 -16.86 -8.55
CA MET A 92 -9.14 -18.06 -9.38
C MET A 92 -9.01 -19.36 -8.56
N ASP A 93 -9.02 -19.27 -7.23
CA ASP A 93 -8.77 -20.40 -6.32
C ASP A 93 -7.42 -21.12 -6.60
N LYS A 94 -6.40 -20.32 -6.93
CA LYS A 94 -5.04 -20.79 -7.28
C LYS A 94 -3.99 -20.29 -6.30
N HIS A 95 -4.31 -20.27 -5.01
CA HIS A 95 -3.48 -19.65 -3.97
C HIS A 95 -2.07 -20.21 -3.94
N THR A 96 -1.92 -21.51 -4.15
CA THR A 96 -0.62 -22.21 -4.19
C THR A 96 0.33 -21.74 -5.30
N GLN A 97 -0.19 -21.00 -6.30
CA GLN A 97 0.60 -20.51 -7.44
C GLN A 97 1.15 -19.10 -7.23
N TRP A 98 0.97 -18.49 -6.05
CA TRP A 98 1.38 -17.10 -5.78
C TRP A 98 2.85 -16.81 -6.14
N GLN A 99 3.77 -17.77 -6.01
CA GLN A 99 5.18 -17.60 -6.37
C GLN A 99 5.38 -17.32 -7.88
N SER A 100 4.46 -17.76 -8.74
CA SER A 100 4.51 -17.45 -10.17
C SER A 100 4.44 -15.94 -10.46
N CYS A 101 3.89 -15.16 -9.51
CA CYS A 101 3.82 -13.70 -9.61
C CYS A 101 5.18 -13.01 -9.57
N TYR A 102 6.22 -13.64 -9.02
CA TYR A 102 7.58 -13.12 -9.12
C TYR A 102 8.06 -13.11 -10.58
N GLY A 103 7.98 -14.26 -11.25
CA GLY A 103 8.41 -14.42 -12.64
C GLY A 103 7.56 -13.60 -13.60
N ALA A 104 6.23 -13.60 -13.42
CA ALA A 104 5.30 -12.85 -14.26
C ALA A 104 5.55 -11.33 -14.25
N ASN A 105 6.14 -10.80 -13.17
CA ASN A 105 6.40 -9.38 -12.99
C ASN A 105 7.89 -9.01 -13.02
N ASN A 106 8.79 -9.96 -13.30
CA ASN A 106 10.24 -9.78 -13.25
C ASN A 106 10.71 -9.20 -11.90
N LEU A 107 10.25 -9.79 -10.79
CA LEU A 107 10.54 -9.35 -9.43
C LEU A 107 11.52 -10.31 -8.75
N ASP A 108 12.51 -9.75 -8.05
CA ASP A 108 13.39 -10.52 -7.18
C ASP A 108 12.63 -11.02 -5.95
N GLN A 109 12.49 -12.34 -5.83
CA GLN A 109 11.80 -13.03 -4.74
C GLN A 109 12.54 -12.97 -3.40
N THR A 110 13.85 -12.72 -3.41
CA THR A 110 14.73 -12.84 -2.24
C THR A 110 14.27 -12.01 -1.04
N PRO A 111 14.00 -10.69 -1.16
CA PRO A 111 13.63 -9.88 0.00
C PRO A 111 12.27 -10.28 0.61
N VAL A 112 11.28 -10.63 -0.22
CA VAL A 112 9.95 -11.06 0.26
C VAL A 112 10.04 -12.43 0.93
N ASN A 113 10.74 -13.38 0.33
CA ASN A 113 10.96 -14.71 0.93
C ASN A 113 11.73 -14.59 2.26
N ASN A 114 12.73 -13.72 2.34
CA ASN A 114 13.46 -13.48 3.59
C ASN A 114 12.57 -12.89 4.68
N CYS A 115 11.74 -11.89 4.35
CA CYS A 115 10.76 -11.31 5.27
C CYS A 115 9.74 -12.34 5.78
N TYR A 116 9.29 -13.25 4.93
CA TYR A 116 8.38 -14.32 5.31
C TYR A 116 9.09 -15.34 6.23
N ASN A 117 10.25 -15.83 5.81
CA ASN A 117 10.97 -16.92 6.49
C ASN A 117 11.59 -16.49 7.84
N ASN A 118 11.91 -15.21 8.03
CA ASN A 118 12.47 -14.71 9.28
C ASN A 118 11.39 -14.26 10.30
N GLY A 119 10.11 -14.41 9.97
CA GLY A 119 8.99 -14.03 10.84
C GLY A 119 8.65 -12.54 10.86
N LEU A 120 9.34 -11.69 10.08
CA LEU A 120 9.04 -10.27 9.97
C LEU A 120 7.63 -10.04 9.40
N GLY A 121 7.20 -10.84 8.43
CA GLY A 121 5.86 -10.75 7.85
C GLY A 121 4.75 -10.84 8.90
N PHE A 122 4.88 -11.75 9.86
CA PHE A 122 3.91 -11.88 10.95
C PHE A 122 3.90 -10.65 11.87
N GLN A 123 5.07 -10.04 12.12
CA GLN A 123 5.16 -8.81 12.91
C GLN A 123 4.52 -7.62 12.19
N LEU A 124 4.65 -7.55 10.86
CA LEU A 124 4.00 -6.54 10.04
C LEU A 124 2.47 -6.67 10.10
N GLU A 125 1.95 -7.88 9.95
CA GLU A 125 0.51 -8.15 10.04
C GLU A 125 -0.07 -7.80 11.42
N MET A 126 0.65 -8.12 12.51
CA MET A 126 0.26 -7.68 13.85
C MET A 126 0.21 -6.15 13.97
N ALA A 127 1.15 -5.44 13.36
CA ALA A 127 1.15 -3.98 13.35
C ALA A 127 -0.01 -3.40 12.52
N TYR A 128 -0.36 -4.03 11.40
CA TYR A 128 -1.51 -3.63 10.57
C TYR A 128 -2.84 -3.89 11.26
N ALA A 129 -2.98 -5.01 11.98
CA ALA A 129 -4.11 -5.26 12.86
C ALA A 129 -4.24 -4.19 13.95
N ASP A 130 -3.13 -3.85 14.63
CA ASP A 130 -3.08 -2.79 15.64
C ASP A 130 -3.42 -1.41 15.06
N GLU A 131 -3.07 -1.11 13.82
CA GLU A 131 -3.50 0.11 13.14
C GLU A 131 -5.01 0.09 12.87
N THR A 132 -5.51 -1.01 12.34
CA THR A 132 -6.92 -1.19 11.98
C THR A 132 -7.85 -1.08 13.19
N THR A 133 -7.41 -1.53 14.37
CA THR A 133 -8.17 -1.37 15.64
C THR A 133 -8.30 0.10 16.08
N LYS A 134 -7.41 0.99 15.63
CA LYS A 134 -7.40 2.42 15.98
C LYS A 134 -8.27 3.27 15.05
N LEU A 135 -8.85 2.68 14.00
CA LEU A 135 -9.73 3.38 13.07
C LEU A 135 -10.93 3.99 13.81
N ASN A 136 -11.22 5.26 13.49
CA ASN A 136 -12.36 5.99 14.01
C ASN A 136 -13.14 6.66 12.86
N PRO A 137 -14.40 6.28 12.61
CA PRO A 137 -15.14 5.23 13.30
C PRO A 137 -14.52 3.86 13.01
N ARG A 138 -14.81 2.89 13.87
CA ARG A 138 -14.41 1.50 13.64
C ARG A 138 -14.97 1.04 12.29
N HIS A 139 -14.14 0.39 11.49
CA HIS A 139 -14.57 -0.17 10.20
C HIS A 139 -15.69 -1.20 10.41
N ARG A 140 -16.64 -1.25 9.47
CA ARG A 140 -17.81 -2.15 9.52
C ARG A 140 -17.82 -3.20 8.41
N PHE A 141 -16.94 -3.03 7.44
CA PHE A 141 -16.76 -3.88 6.26
C PHE A 141 -15.39 -3.58 5.66
N VAL A 142 -14.97 -4.46 4.76
CA VAL A 142 -13.80 -4.26 3.91
C VAL A 142 -14.23 -4.22 2.43
N PRO A 143 -13.51 -3.49 1.56
CA PRO A 143 -12.41 -2.59 1.91
C PRO A 143 -12.89 -1.36 2.69
N TRP A 144 -12.09 -0.90 3.65
CA TRP A 144 -12.31 0.36 4.35
C TRP A 144 -11.37 1.43 3.80
N VAL A 145 -11.92 2.43 3.11
CA VAL A 145 -11.13 3.44 2.40
C VAL A 145 -11.13 4.77 3.14
N VAL A 146 -9.95 5.37 3.26
CA VAL A 146 -9.72 6.64 3.96
C VAL A 146 -8.93 7.60 3.06
N VAL A 147 -9.46 8.80 2.83
CA VAL A 147 -8.79 9.87 2.06
C VAL A 147 -8.49 11.04 2.99
N ASN A 148 -7.21 11.37 3.21
CA ASN A 148 -6.77 12.41 4.16
C ASN A 148 -7.47 12.30 5.52
N ASN A 149 -7.46 11.10 6.10
CA ASN A 149 -8.11 10.78 7.38
C ASN A 149 -9.65 10.86 7.38
N ILE A 150 -10.28 11.02 6.21
CA ILE A 150 -11.73 10.98 6.04
C ILE A 150 -12.12 9.56 5.59
N PRO A 151 -12.78 8.77 6.46
CA PRO A 151 -13.30 7.46 6.08
C PRO A 151 -14.50 7.64 5.14
N LEU A 152 -14.43 7.00 3.97
CA LEU A 152 -15.46 7.13 2.93
C LEU A 152 -16.72 6.32 3.23
N GLN A 153 -16.60 5.31 4.10
CA GLN A 153 -17.67 4.38 4.44
C GLN A 153 -18.33 3.83 3.16
N GLU A 154 -19.66 3.86 3.06
CA GLU A 154 -20.40 3.26 1.94
C GLU A 154 -20.10 3.93 0.58
N ASP A 155 -19.53 5.14 0.54
CA ASP A 155 -19.11 5.83 -0.69
C ASP A 155 -17.66 5.49 -1.10
N PHE A 156 -17.10 4.37 -0.61
CA PHE A 156 -15.71 3.99 -0.88
C PHE A 156 -15.40 3.82 -2.37
N GLU A 157 -16.37 3.40 -3.19
CA GLU A 157 -16.20 3.26 -4.65
C GLU A 157 -15.93 4.61 -5.33
N ASN A 158 -16.39 5.71 -4.74
CA ASN A 158 -16.19 7.07 -5.22
C ASN A 158 -14.83 7.67 -4.79
N PHE A 159 -13.89 6.85 -4.32
CA PHE A 159 -12.59 7.33 -3.81
C PHE A 159 -11.86 8.25 -4.78
N ILE A 160 -11.96 8.05 -6.11
CA ILE A 160 -11.37 8.93 -7.12
C ILE A 160 -11.92 10.35 -6.97
N GLY A 161 -13.24 10.50 -6.78
CA GLY A 161 -13.86 11.79 -6.56
C GLY A 161 -13.33 12.49 -5.30
N TYR A 162 -13.14 11.75 -4.20
CA TYR A 162 -12.55 12.30 -2.97
C TYR A 162 -11.09 12.68 -3.16
N VAL A 163 -10.29 11.84 -3.80
CA VAL A 163 -8.88 12.12 -4.12
C VAL A 163 -8.77 13.39 -4.96
N CYS A 164 -9.58 13.51 -6.01
CA CYS A 164 -9.56 14.67 -6.88
C CYS A 164 -10.00 15.97 -6.19
N ARG A 165 -10.99 15.90 -5.29
CA ARG A 165 -11.40 17.05 -4.46
C ARG A 165 -10.35 17.44 -3.42
N ALA A 166 -9.62 16.46 -2.88
CA ALA A 166 -8.58 16.67 -1.88
C ALA A 166 -7.25 17.14 -2.49
N TYR A 167 -7.01 16.87 -3.77
CA TYR A 167 -5.76 17.22 -4.46
C TYR A 167 -5.60 18.74 -4.62
N ARG A 168 -4.46 19.28 -4.15
CA ARG A 168 -4.14 20.71 -4.20
C ARG A 168 -2.99 21.06 -5.16
N GLY A 169 -2.37 20.06 -5.78
CA GLY A 169 -1.26 20.28 -6.69
C GLY A 169 -1.68 20.96 -8.00
N ASN A 170 -0.76 21.74 -8.57
CA ASN A 170 -1.00 22.49 -9.80
C ASN A 170 -1.15 21.60 -11.05
N LYS A 171 -0.58 20.40 -11.04
CA LYS A 171 -0.65 19.44 -12.15
C LYS A 171 -1.75 18.42 -11.88
N VAL A 172 -2.99 18.78 -12.22
CA VAL A 172 -4.17 17.94 -12.00
C VAL A 172 -4.02 16.59 -12.74
N PRO A 173 -4.15 15.44 -12.05
CA PRO A 173 -4.10 14.14 -12.68
C PRO A 173 -5.20 13.98 -13.74
N LYS A 174 -4.92 13.27 -14.84
CA LYS A 174 -5.90 13.00 -15.91
C LYS A 174 -7.19 12.35 -15.39
N ALA A 175 -7.10 11.52 -14.35
CA ALA A 175 -8.25 10.90 -13.71
C ALA A 175 -9.22 11.91 -13.08
N CYS A 176 -8.74 13.11 -12.75
CA CYS A 176 -9.51 14.20 -12.16
C CYS A 176 -10.05 15.20 -13.19
N ALA A 177 -9.73 15.05 -14.47
CA ALA A 177 -10.13 15.97 -15.53
C ALA A 177 -11.56 15.71 -16.06
N ARG A 178 -12.50 15.36 -15.18
CA ARG A 178 -13.89 15.04 -15.52
C ARG A 178 -14.84 16.13 -15.06
#